data_AF-A0A0P0NZX3-F1
#
_entry.id   AF-A0A0P0NZX3-F1
#
_cell.length_a   1.000
_cell.length_b   1.000
_cell.length_c   1.000
_cell.angle_alpha   90.00
_cell.angle_beta   90.00
_cell.angle_gamma   90.00
#
_symmetry.space_group_name_H-M   'P 1'
#
loop_
_entity.id
_entity.type
_entity.pdbx_description
1 polymer ?
#
loop_
_entity_poly.entity_id
_entity_poly.type
_entity_poly.pdbx_seq_one_letter_code
_entity_poly.pdbx_strand_id
1 'polypeptide(L)' 'MTHRPTTLERAFQLARSGEYGNISDIRRQLKIEGYSDAPSQISGPSMLKQLRKLCEAARPAETSDVPALDAL' A
#
# COMPACT_ATOMS: atom_id res chain seq x y z
N MET A 1 0.62 -7.13 -25.24
CA MET A 1 1.24 -5.80 -25.03
C MET A 1 1.43 -5.61 -23.53
N THR A 2 2.66 -5.61 -23.02
CA THR A 2 2.90 -5.41 -21.59
C THR A 2 2.99 -3.91 -21.32
N HIS A 3 1.89 -3.29 -20.92
CA HIS A 3 1.88 -1.88 -20.54
C HIS A 3 2.60 -1.71 -19.21
N ARG A 4 3.64 -0.86 -19.19
CA ARG A 4 4.29 -0.46 -17.94
C ARG A 4 3.27 0.34 -17.11
N PRO A 5 2.98 -0.06 -15.87
CA PRO A 5 2.02 0.66 -15.04
C PRO A 5 2.54 2.08 -14.77
N THR A 6 1.63 3.04 -14.66
CA THR A 6 1.96 4.38 -14.19
C THR A 6 2.44 4.37 -12.74
N THR A 7 3.07 5.45 -12.30
CA THR A 7 3.53 5.62 -10.91
C THR A 7 2.41 5.38 -9.90
N LEU A 8 1.21 5.89 -10.19
CA LEU A 8 0.04 5.71 -9.33
C LEU A 8 -0.42 4.26 -9.31
N GLU A 9 -0.60 3.64 -10.47
CA GLU A 9 -1.01 2.23 -10.55
C GLU A 9 -0.04 1.32 -9.80
N ARG A 10 1.27 1.57 -9.96
CA ARG A 10 2.28 0.80 -9.24
C ARG A 10 2.23 1.05 -7.74
N ALA A 11 2.01 2.29 -7.29
CA ALA A 11 1.80 2.60 -5.88
C ALA A 11 0.61 1.83 -5.28
N PHE A 12 -0.50 1.75 -6.02
CA PHE A 12 -1.69 0.99 -5.62
C PHE A 12 -1.41 -0.52 -5.55
N GLN A 13 -0.64 -1.06 -6.49
CA GLN A 13 -0.21 -2.48 -6.45
C GLN A 13 0.64 -2.75 -5.20
N LEU A 14 1.63 -1.91 -4.91
CA LEU A 14 2.49 -2.05 -3.73
C LEU A 14 1.68 -1.96 -2.43
N ALA A 15 0.75 -0.99 -2.33
CA ALA A 15 -0.12 -0.86 -1.17
C ALA A 15 -1.02 -2.08 -0.97
N ARG A 16 -1.52 -2.70 -2.05
CA ARG A 16 -2.34 -3.92 -2.01
C ARG A 16 -1.55 -5.19 -1.76
N SER A 17 -0.23 -5.19 -1.97
CA SER A 17 0.62 -6.36 -1.69
C SER A 17 0.63 -6.71 -0.20
N GLY A 18 0.39 -5.74 0.68
CA GLY A 18 0.50 -5.91 2.13
C GLY A 18 1.95 -5.96 2.63
N GLU A 19 2.93 -6.06 1.72
CA GLU A 19 4.37 -6.03 2.03
C GLU A 19 4.85 -4.67 2.55
N TYR A 20 4.20 -3.58 2.15
CA TYR A 20 4.59 -2.22 2.51
C TYR A 20 3.59 -1.64 3.51
N GLY A 21 4.02 -1.45 4.75
CA GLY A 21 3.19 -0.93 5.84
C GLY A 21 3.06 0.59 5.90
N ASN A 22 3.79 1.33 5.07
CA ASN A 22 3.79 2.78 5.06
C ASN A 22 4.06 3.36 3.65
N ILE A 23 3.66 4.62 3.44
CA ILE A 23 3.80 5.31 2.14
C ILE A 23 5.26 5.61 1.80
N SER A 24 6.12 5.84 2.79
CA SER A 24 7.54 6.12 2.57
C SER A 24 8.26 4.93 1.92
N ASP A 25 7.90 3.72 2.35
CA ASP A 25 8.34 2.45 1.79
C ASP A 25 7.89 2.29 0.34
N ILE A 26 6.62 2.58 0.05
CA ILE A 26 6.08 2.58 -1.31
C ILE A 26 6.87 3.57 -2.19
N ARG A 27 7.11 4.80 -1.73
CA ARG A 27 7.89 5.80 -2.47
C ARG A 27 9.32 5.33 -2.73
N ARG A 28 9.95 4.70 -1.74
CA ARG A 28 11.30 4.14 -1.87
C ARG A 28 11.33 3.05 -2.93
N GLN A 29 10.38 2.11 -2.88
CA GLN A 29 10.27 1.03 -3.85
C GLN A 29 10.03 1.56 -5.27
N LEU A 30 9.11 2.52 -5.42
CA LEU A 30 8.86 3.17 -6.71
C LEU A 30 10.13 3.82 -7.27
N LYS A 31 10.94 4.48 -6.44
CA LYS A 31 12.23 5.05 -6.85
C LYS A 31 13.21 3.98 -7.33
N ILE A 32 13.28 2.84 -6.63
CA ILE A 32 14.13 1.69 -7.02
C ILE A 32 13.67 1.11 -8.37
N GLU A 33 12.37 1.08 -8.62
CA GLU A 33 11.78 0.63 -9.90
C GLU A 33 11.88 1.67 -11.04
N GLY A 34 12.41 2.86 -10.76
CA GLY A 34 12.65 3.93 -11.75
C GLY A 34 11.51 4.96 -11.87
N TYR A 35 10.56 4.99 -10.94
CA TYR A 35 9.49 5.99 -10.88
C TYR A 35 9.95 7.21 -10.06
N SER A 36 10.77 8.07 -10.66
CA SER A 36 11.33 9.26 -10.01
C SER A 36 10.28 10.31 -9.62
N ASP A 37 9.13 10.35 -10.31
CA ASP A 37 8.04 11.30 -10.06
C ASP A 37 7.08 10.89 -8.93
N ALA A 38 7.32 9.74 -8.29
CA ALA A 38 6.53 9.23 -7.16
C ALA A 38 6.27 10.26 -6.04
N PRO A 39 7.26 11.02 -5.53
CA PRO A 39 6.98 12.02 -4.51
C PRO A 39 6.00 13.09 -5.00
N SER A 40 6.17 13.63 -6.22
CA SER A 40 5.27 14.65 -6.77
C SER A 40 3.87 14.12 -7.06
N GLN A 41 3.75 12.92 -7.64
CA GLN A 41 2.47 12.29 -7.96
C GLN A 41 1.71 11.81 -6.71
N ILE A 42 2.44 11.39 -5.68
CA ILE A 42 1.91 10.88 -4.41
C ILE A 42 2.11 11.93 -3.32
N SER A 43 1.75 13.19 -3.58
CA SER A 43 1.85 14.29 -2.59
C SER A 43 0.52 14.70 -1.99
N GLY A 44 -0.59 14.46 -2.69
CA GLY A 44 -1.91 14.94 -2.26
C GLY A 44 -2.44 14.22 -1.01
N PRO A 45 -3.06 14.92 -0.04
CA PRO A 45 -3.57 14.33 1.20
C PRO A 45 -4.62 13.23 0.95
N SER A 46 -5.46 13.40 -0.07
CA SER A 46 -6.46 12.38 -0.47
C SER A 46 -5.79 11.09 -0.96
N MET A 47 -4.74 11.21 -1.78
CA MET A 47 -4.00 10.06 -2.33
C MET A 47 -3.29 9.30 -1.21
N LEU A 48 -2.64 10.02 -0.31
CA LEU A 48 -1.98 9.45 0.87
C LEU A 48 -2.98 8.69 1.75
N LYS A 49 -4.17 9.26 1.97
CA LYS A 49 -5.24 8.62 2.74
C LYS A 49 -5.72 7.31 2.08
N GLN A 50 -5.87 7.29 0.76
CA GLN A 50 -6.28 6.10 0.02
C GLN A 50 -5.20 4.99 0.07
N LEU A 51 -3.94 5.33 -0.19
CA LEU A 51 -2.84 4.36 -0.13
C LEU A 51 -2.68 3.81 1.29
N ARG A 52 -2.77 4.66 2.32
CA ARG A 52 -2.73 4.24 3.71
C ARG A 52 -3.83 3.24 4.04
N LYS A 53 -5.08 3.56 3.66
CA LYS A 53 -6.23 2.66 3.87
C LYS A 53 -6.01 1.31 3.18
N LEU A 54 -5.39 1.29 2.00
CA LEU A 54 -5.08 0.05 1.29
C LEU A 54 -3.98 -0.74 1.97
N CYS A 55 -2.90 -0.10 2.43
CA CYS A 55 -1.87 -0.76 3.24
C CYS A 55 -2.47 -1.37 4.52
N GLU A 56 -3.35 -0.63 5.19
CA GLU A 56 -4.03 -1.10 6.41
C GLU A 56 -4.94 -2.29 6.13
N ALA A 57 -5.65 -2.29 4.99
CA ALA A 57 -6.54 -3.38 4.58
C ALA A 57 -5.79 -4.60 4.02
N ALA A 58 -4.63 -4.40 3.41
CA ALA A 58 -3.82 -5.45 2.78
C ALA A 58 -2.83 -6.07 3.75
N ARG A 59 -2.51 -5.39 4.86
CA ARG A 59 -1.75 -5.99 5.95
C ARG A 59 -2.52 -7.27 6.33
N PRO A 60 -1.87 -8.44 6.26
CA PRO A 60 -2.52 -9.67 6.67
C PRO A 60 -3.02 -9.42 8.09
N ALA A 61 -4.33 -9.48 8.26
CA ALA A 61 -4.90 -9.65 9.57
C ALA A 61 -4.32 -10.96 10.05
N GLU A 62 -3.18 -10.89 10.75
CA GLU A 62 -2.87 -11.87 11.76
C GLU A 62 -4.14 -11.97 12.56
N THR A 63 -4.79 -13.11 12.40
CA THR A 63 -6.08 -13.46 12.92
C THR A 63 -6.01 -13.29 14.42
N SER A 64 -6.25 -12.07 14.88
CA SER A 64 -6.79 -11.76 16.19
C SER A 64 -8.32 -11.73 16.06
N ASP A 65 -8.85 -12.67 15.27
CA ASP A 65 -10.13 -13.30 15.56
C ASP A 65 -9.82 -14.39 16.57
N VAL A 66 -9.63 -13.99 17.83
CA VAL A 66 -10.09 -14.87 18.92
C VAL A 66 -11.56 -14.53 19.06
N PRO A 67 -12.50 -15.42 18.65
CA PRO A 67 -13.88 -15.22 19.03
C PRO A 67 -13.91 -15.25 20.56
N ALA A 68 -14.19 -14.09 21.16
CA ALA A 68 -14.67 -14.07 22.52
C ALA A 68 -15.94 -14.95 22.56
N LEU A 69 -16.00 -15.83 23.57
CA LEU A 69 -17.16 -16.62 24.02
C LEU A 69 -17.23 -18.08 23.51
N ASP A 70 -16.52 -19.00 24.20
CA ASP A 70 -17.17 -20.13 24.89
C ASP A 70 -16.18 -20.86 25.82
N ALA A 71 -16.35 -20.69 27.14
CA ALA A 71 -16.03 -21.68 28.18
C ALA A 71 -16.45 -21.10 29.53
N LEU A 72 -17.63 -21.57 29.96
CA LEU A 72 -18.27 -21.51 31.27
C LEU A 72 -17.34 -21.36 32.48
#